data_AF-A0A943P817-F1
#
_entry.id   AF-A0A943P817-F1
#
_cell.length_a   1.000
_cell.length_b   1.000
_cell.length_c   1.000
_cell.angle_alpha   90.00
_cell.angle_beta   90.00
_cell.angle_gamma   90.00
#
_symmetry.space_group_name_H-M   'P 1'
#
loop_
_entity.id
_entity.type
_entity.pdbx_description
1 polymer ?
#
loop_
_entity_poly.entity_id
_entity_poly.type
_entity_poly.pdbx_seq_one_letter_code
_entity_poly.pdbx_strand_id
1 'polypeptide(L)'
;MAKHALLSASGAHRWLLCTPSAQLEQKFPASTSAYAEEGTVAHALAELTTRYFLGELDEVAYENQIKSEFEPNSYYNAEMRECAVAYAKFVTGRLAEAKKTCPDAMIILETRLDFSKYVPGGFGTGDCVIIAEP
;
A
#
# COMPACT_ATOMS: atom_id res chain seq x y z
N MET A 1 12.82 10.40 -4.02
CA MET A 1 11.85 10.68 -2.95
C MET A 1 10.45 10.60 -3.55
N ALA A 2 9.55 9.86 -2.91
CA ALA A 2 8.14 9.84 -3.30
C ALA A 2 7.56 11.26 -3.19
N LYS A 3 6.82 11.69 -4.21
CA LYS A 3 6.17 13.00 -4.21
C LYS A 3 4.93 12.90 -3.33
N HIS A 4 4.87 13.65 -2.23
CA HIS A 4 3.64 13.76 -1.43
C HIS A 4 2.84 14.98 -1.84
N ALA A 5 1.50 14.86 -1.84
CA ALA A 5 0.63 16.02 -1.93
C ALA A 5 0.79 16.88 -0.67
N LEU A 6 0.68 18.21 -0.80
CA LEU A 6 0.72 19.13 0.34
C LEU A 6 -0.36 18.77 1.36
N LEU A 7 -1.57 18.52 0.87
CA LEU A 7 -2.70 18.03 1.65
C LEU A 7 -2.88 16.53 1.39
N SER A 8 -1.87 15.74 1.76
CA SER A 8 -1.88 14.28 1.56
C SER A 8 -2.98 13.61 2.37
N ALA A 9 -3.49 12.49 1.85
CA ALA A 9 -4.51 11.68 2.54
C ALA A 9 -4.02 11.17 3.90
N SER A 10 -2.79 10.65 3.97
CA SER A 10 -2.17 10.20 5.24
C SER A 10 -1.94 11.34 6.24
N GLY A 11 -1.74 12.56 5.74
CA GLY A 11 -1.60 13.78 6.56
C GLY A 11 -2.91 14.39 7.02
N ALA A 12 -4.06 13.90 6.56
CA ALA A 12 -5.37 14.55 6.74
C ALA A 12 -5.70 14.90 8.18
N HIS A 13 -5.44 13.98 9.11
CA HIS A 13 -5.68 14.21 10.53
C HIS A 13 -4.95 15.44 11.09
N ARG A 14 -3.77 15.80 10.55
CA ARG A 14 -2.98 16.97 11.00
C ARG A 14 -3.51 18.26 10.41
N TRP A 15 -3.65 18.32 9.08
CA TRP A 15 -4.01 19.56 8.40
C TRP A 15 -5.51 19.89 8.48
N LEU A 16 -6.37 18.93 8.80
CA LEU A 16 -7.78 19.19 9.15
C LEU A 16 -7.89 19.89 10.52
N LEU A 17 -7.00 19.58 11.46
CA LEU A 17 -6.98 20.19 12.79
C LEU A 17 -6.23 21.53 12.82
N CYS A 18 -5.13 21.63 12.07
CA CYS A 18 -4.32 22.85 11.97
C CYS A 18 -3.93 23.07 10.51
N THR A 19 -4.80 23.71 9.72
CA THR A 19 -4.54 23.93 8.29
C THR A 19 -3.21 24.62 7.97
N PRO A 20 -2.73 25.62 8.75
CA PRO A 20 -1.43 26.22 8.52
C PRO A 20 -0.23 25.26 8.72
N SER A 21 -0.41 24.14 9.44
CA SER A 21 0.69 23.20 9.71
C SER A 21 1.24 22.58 8.42
N ALA A 22 0.39 22.27 7.43
CA ALA A 22 0.82 21.71 6.16
C ALA A 22 1.81 22.64 5.41
N GLN A 23 1.57 23.95 5.45
CA GLN A 23 2.46 24.95 4.86
C GLN A 23 3.76 25.10 5.67
N LEU A 24 3.66 25.03 6.99
CA LEU A 24 4.82 25.12 7.88
C LEU A 24 5.74 23.91 7.74
N GLU A 25 5.18 22.70 7.63
CA GLU A 25 5.92 21.44 7.48
C GLU A 25 6.81 21.42 6.24
N GLN A 26 6.42 22.08 5.14
CA GLN A 26 7.23 22.18 3.92
C GLN A 26 8.60 22.86 4.14
N LYS A 27 8.74 23.65 5.21
CA LYS A 27 10.01 24.33 5.54
C LYS A 27 11.02 23.39 6.20
N PHE A 28 10.62 22.18 6.57
CA PHE A 28 11.45 21.20 7.26
C PHE A 28 11.74 20.02 6.32
N PRO A 29 12.93 19.40 6.44
CA PRO A 29 13.25 18.21 5.66
C PRO A 29 12.34 17.05 6.05
N ALA A 30 12.02 16.19 5.08
CA ALA A 30 11.33 14.94 5.37
C ALA A 30 12.21 14.08 6.27
N SER A 31 11.64 13.59 7.37
CA SER A 31 12.26 12.63 8.27
C SER A 31 11.51 11.32 8.22
N THR A 32 12.23 10.23 8.45
CA THR A 32 11.65 8.90 8.66
C THR A 32 11.85 8.47 10.10
N SER A 33 11.26 7.34 10.46
CA SER A 33 11.45 6.66 11.74
C SER A 33 11.59 5.16 11.47
N ALA A 34 12.10 4.40 12.44
CA ALA A 34 12.16 2.94 12.33
C ALA A 34 10.78 2.33 11.97
N TYR A 35 9.69 2.86 12.55
CA TYR A 35 8.32 2.40 12.24
C TYR A 35 7.89 2.71 10.80
N ALA A 36 8.31 3.84 10.25
CA ALA A 36 7.97 4.21 8.87
C ALA A 36 8.78 3.39 7.86
N GLU A 37 10.03 3.07 8.18
CA GLU A 37 10.88 2.18 7.39
C GLU A 37 10.36 0.74 7.44
N GLU A 38 10.05 0.22 8.63
CA GLU A 38 9.42 -1.08 8.83
C GLU A 38 8.10 -1.18 8.07
N GLY A 39 7.24 -0.16 8.16
CA GLY A 39 5.99 -0.09 7.40
C GLY A 39 6.23 -0.14 5.88
N THR A 40 7.27 0.52 5.38
CA THR A 40 7.62 0.46 3.95
C THR A 40 7.95 -0.97 3.50
N VAL A 41 8.71 -1.71 4.33
CA VAL A 41 9.04 -3.12 4.05
C VAL A 41 7.79 -4.00 4.15
N ALA A 42 6.95 -3.76 5.14
CA ALA A 42 5.70 -4.52 5.34
C ALA A 42 4.72 -4.34 4.17
N HIS A 43 4.52 -3.11 3.68
CA HIS A 43 3.68 -2.84 2.51
C HIS A 43 4.24 -3.50 1.24
N ALA A 44 5.55 -3.38 0.99
CA ALA A 44 6.18 -4.03 -0.16
C ALA A 44 6.06 -5.56 -0.11
N LEU A 45 6.22 -6.16 1.07
CA LEU A 45 6.06 -7.60 1.24
C LEU A 45 4.60 -8.03 1.01
N ALA A 46 3.65 -7.27 1.56
CA ALA A 46 2.22 -7.52 1.38
C ALA A 46 1.80 -7.42 -0.09
N GLU A 47 2.31 -6.44 -0.83
CA GLU A 47 2.09 -6.33 -2.28
C GLU A 47 2.64 -7.56 -3.00
N LEU A 48 3.91 -7.89 -2.80
CA LEU A 48 4.57 -9.05 -3.43
C LEU A 48 3.81 -10.35 -3.17
N THR A 49 3.48 -10.62 -1.91
CA THR A 49 2.71 -11.80 -1.53
C THR A 49 1.32 -11.77 -2.17
N THR A 50 0.65 -10.62 -2.25
CA THR A 50 -0.67 -10.53 -2.90
C THR A 50 -0.56 -10.83 -4.40
N ARG A 51 0.46 -10.33 -5.10
CA ARG A 51 0.72 -10.66 -6.52
C ARG A 51 0.91 -12.16 -6.75
N TYR A 52 1.64 -12.83 -5.87
CA TYR A 52 1.78 -14.30 -5.90
C TYR A 52 0.42 -15.00 -5.74
N PHE A 53 -0.41 -14.58 -4.76
CA PHE A 53 -1.74 -15.17 -4.55
C PHE A 53 -2.72 -14.87 -5.69
N LEU A 54 -2.52 -13.79 -6.45
CA LEU A 54 -3.27 -13.47 -7.67
C LEU A 54 -2.80 -14.29 -8.89
N GLY A 55 -1.70 -15.02 -8.77
CA GLY A 55 -1.10 -15.80 -9.86
C GLY A 55 -0.29 -14.96 -10.85
N GLU A 56 0.10 -13.74 -10.47
CA GLU A 56 0.98 -12.89 -11.30
C GLU A 56 2.45 -13.32 -11.24
N LEU A 57 2.80 -14.10 -10.21
CA LEU A 57 4.13 -14.63 -9.95
C LEU A 57 4.02 -16.14 -9.70
N ASP A 58 4.99 -16.90 -10.20
CA ASP A 58 5.15 -18.29 -9.78
C ASP A 58 5.86 -18.39 -8.42
N GLU A 59 5.82 -19.58 -7.81
CA GLU A 59 6.40 -19.83 -6.50
C GLU A 59 7.91 -19.61 -6.48
N VAL A 60 8.60 -19.92 -7.58
CA VAL A 60 10.06 -19.77 -7.67
C VAL A 60 10.45 -18.30 -7.69
N ALA A 61 9.75 -17.48 -8.48
CA ALA A 61 9.95 -16.03 -8.56
C ALA A 61 9.63 -15.36 -7.22
N TYR A 62 8.53 -15.75 -6.58
CA TYR A 62 8.14 -15.25 -5.26
C TYR A 62 9.21 -15.55 -4.20
N GLU A 63 9.61 -16.81 -4.03
CA GLU A 63 10.63 -17.17 -3.02
C GLU A 63 12.01 -16.56 -3.32
N ASN A 64 12.37 -16.41 -4.60
CA ASN A 64 13.61 -15.74 -4.97
C ASN A 64 13.61 -14.26 -4.58
N GLN A 65 12.52 -13.52 -4.82
CA GLN A 65 12.41 -12.12 -4.42
C GLN A 65 12.42 -11.95 -2.90
N ILE A 66 11.74 -12.84 -2.16
CA ILE A 66 11.81 -12.87 -0.70
C ILE A 66 13.27 -12.98 -0.23
N LYS A 67 14.03 -13.94 -0.77
CA LYS A 67 15.43 -14.16 -0.40
C LYS A 67 16.35 -13.00 -0.78
N SER A 68 16.14 -12.38 -1.94
CA SER A 68 17.02 -11.32 -2.42
C SER A 68 16.73 -9.94 -1.83
N GLU A 69 15.45 -9.62 -1.58
CA GLU A 69 15.01 -8.25 -1.24
C GLU A 69 14.55 -8.11 0.21
N PHE A 70 13.98 -9.17 0.81
CA PHE A 70 13.35 -9.10 2.12
C PHE A 70 14.19 -9.75 3.22
N GLU A 71 14.67 -10.99 3.04
CA GLU A 71 15.48 -11.70 4.05
C GLU A 71 16.74 -10.94 4.53
N PRO A 72 17.46 -10.19 3.67
CA PRO A 72 18.60 -9.39 4.11
C PRO A 72 18.20 -8.10 4.85
N ASN A 73 16.93 -7.71 4.82
CA ASN A 73 16.42 -6.48 5.42
C ASN A 73 16.23 -6.67 6.94
N SER A 74 16.80 -5.77 7.75
CA SER A 74 16.74 -5.86 9.21
C SER A 74 15.32 -5.79 9.80
N TYR A 75 14.35 -5.25 9.06
CA TYR A 75 12.96 -5.17 9.50
C TYR A 75 12.16 -6.43 9.17
N TYR A 76 12.63 -7.24 8.22
CA TYR A 76 11.94 -8.47 7.85
C TYR A 76 12.06 -9.53 8.95
N ASN A 77 10.95 -10.17 9.26
CA ASN A 77 10.89 -11.29 10.18
C ASN A 77 9.71 -12.23 9.82
N ALA A 78 9.65 -13.38 10.50
CA ALA A 78 8.62 -14.38 10.23
C ALA A 78 7.20 -13.86 10.46
N GLU A 79 6.98 -13.07 11.51
CA GLU A 79 5.68 -12.48 11.84
C GLU A 79 5.19 -11.52 10.73
N MET A 80 6.09 -10.71 10.16
CA MET A 80 5.79 -9.83 9.03
C MET A 80 5.35 -10.65 7.80
N ARG A 81 6.02 -11.77 7.51
CA ARG A 81 5.64 -12.68 6.43
C ARG A 81 4.27 -13.31 6.68
N GLU A 82 3.99 -13.74 7.91
CA GLU A 82 2.68 -14.27 8.29
C GLU A 82 1.57 -13.23 8.09
N CYS A 83 1.82 -11.98 8.49
CA CYS A 83 0.89 -10.86 8.28
C CYS A 83 0.66 -10.59 6.78
N ALA A 84 1.71 -10.57 5.96
CA ALA A 84 1.62 -10.40 4.51
C ALA A 84 0.79 -11.51 3.86
N VAL A 85 0.98 -12.76 4.26
CA VAL A 85 0.19 -13.91 3.79
C VAL A 85 -1.28 -13.79 4.24
N ALA A 86 -1.53 -13.36 5.47
CA ALA A 86 -2.89 -13.14 5.98
C ALA A 86 -3.61 -12.03 5.19
N TYR A 87 -2.92 -10.93 4.92
CA TYR A 87 -3.41 -9.83 4.10
C TYR A 87 -3.74 -10.28 2.67
N ALA A 88 -2.82 -10.99 2.01
CA ALA A 88 -3.01 -11.51 0.66
C ALA A 88 -4.24 -12.44 0.56
N LYS A 89 -4.40 -13.34 1.54
CA LYS A 89 -5.58 -14.22 1.63
C LYS A 89 -6.87 -13.43 1.81
N PHE A 90 -6.86 -12.40 2.65
CA PHE A 90 -8.02 -11.53 2.85
C PHE A 90 -8.42 -10.83 1.55
N VAL A 91 -7.47 -10.17 0.90
CA VAL A 91 -7.67 -9.40 -0.34
C VAL A 91 -8.19 -10.30 -1.47
N THR A 92 -7.53 -11.44 -1.71
CA THR A 92 -7.96 -12.39 -2.74
C THR A 92 -9.30 -13.03 -2.42
N GLY A 93 -9.61 -13.28 -1.15
CA GLY A 93 -10.93 -13.72 -0.69
C GLY A 93 -12.03 -12.71 -1.00
N ARG A 94 -11.77 -11.41 -0.78
CA ARG A 94 -12.71 -10.32 -1.12
C ARG A 94 -12.93 -10.22 -2.63
N LEU A 95 -11.88 -10.35 -3.43
CA LEU A 95 -12.01 -10.38 -4.88
C LEU A 95 -12.85 -11.57 -5.34
N ALA A 96 -12.59 -12.76 -4.79
CA ALA A 96 -13.37 -13.96 -5.12
C ALA A 96 -14.84 -13.82 -4.72
N GLU A 97 -15.14 -13.17 -3.59
CA GLU A 97 -16.50 -12.84 -3.18
C GLU A 97 -17.17 -11.88 -4.16
N ALA A 98 -16.51 -10.78 -4.54
CA ALA A 98 -17.02 -9.82 -5.52
C ALA A 98 -17.28 -10.48 -6.89
N LYS A 99 -16.42 -11.40 -7.32
CA LYS A 99 -16.57 -12.15 -8.57
C LYS A 99 -17.81 -13.05 -8.63
N LYS A 100 -18.44 -13.35 -7.49
CA LYS A 100 -19.71 -14.11 -7.47
C LYS A 100 -20.88 -13.30 -8.01
N THR A 101 -20.85 -11.98 -7.84
CA THR A 101 -21.91 -11.07 -8.29
C THR A 101 -21.51 -10.28 -9.54
N CYS A 102 -20.22 -9.99 -9.71
CA CYS A 102 -19.65 -9.22 -10.82
C CYS A 102 -18.46 -9.99 -11.42
N PRO A 103 -18.67 -10.82 -12.45
CA PRO A 103 -17.62 -11.69 -13.01
C PRO A 103 -16.38 -10.95 -13.54
N ASP A 104 -16.56 -9.69 -13.94
CA ASP A 104 -15.53 -8.77 -14.43
C ASP A 104 -14.88 -7.94 -13.33
N ALA A 105 -15.20 -8.21 -12.05
CA ALA A 105 -14.54 -7.56 -10.92
C ALA A 105 -13.02 -7.72 -11.00
N MET A 106 -12.32 -6.60 -10.81
CA MET A 106 -10.87 -6.50 -10.94
C MET A 106 -10.22 -5.98 -9.66
N ILE A 107 -8.94 -6.29 -9.53
CA ILE A 107 -8.09 -5.82 -8.45
C ILE A 107 -6.91 -5.05 -9.04
N ILE A 108 -6.52 -3.96 -8.39
CA ILE A 108 -5.35 -3.18 -8.75
C ILE A 108 -4.57 -2.88 -7.47
N LEU A 109 -3.29 -3.23 -7.44
CA LEU A 109 -2.39 -3.01 -6.30
C LEU A 109 -1.56 -1.74 -6.52
N GLU A 110 -1.13 -1.10 -5.42
CA GLU A 110 -0.23 0.06 -5.42
C GLU A 110 -0.61 1.15 -6.44
N THR A 111 -1.89 1.52 -6.45
CA THR A 111 -2.44 2.42 -7.47
C THR A 111 -2.51 3.85 -6.96
N ARG A 112 -2.03 4.78 -7.79
CA ARG A 112 -2.20 6.21 -7.51
C ARG A 112 -3.67 6.61 -7.63
N LEU A 113 -4.22 7.17 -6.56
CA LEU A 113 -5.57 7.69 -6.49
C LEU A 113 -5.55 9.22 -6.51
N ASP A 114 -6.26 9.80 -7.46
CA ASP A 114 -6.47 11.24 -7.56
C ASP A 114 -7.78 11.63 -6.88
N PHE A 115 -7.69 12.47 -5.84
CA PHE A 115 -8.84 13.03 -5.14
C PHE A 115 -8.87 14.56 -5.23
N SER A 116 -8.23 15.12 -6.25
CA SER A 116 -8.09 16.57 -6.47
C SER A 116 -9.43 17.30 -6.59
N LYS A 117 -10.49 16.57 -6.96
CA LYS A 117 -11.88 17.03 -6.94
C LYS A 117 -12.32 17.57 -5.56
N TYR A 118 -11.80 17.00 -4.48
CA TYR A 118 -12.18 17.37 -3.11
C TYR A 118 -11.11 18.21 -2.41
N VAL A 119 -9.84 17.93 -2.70
CA VAL A 119 -8.70 18.62 -2.08
C VAL A 119 -7.75 19.05 -3.20
N PRO A 120 -7.57 20.34 -3.50
CA PRO A 120 -6.75 20.80 -4.61
C PRO A 120 -5.34 20.18 -4.60
N GLY A 121 -4.97 19.50 -5.70
CA GLY A 121 -3.68 18.81 -5.84
C GLY A 121 -3.54 17.54 -4.97
N GLY A 122 -4.63 17.06 -4.38
CA GLY A 122 -4.68 15.89 -3.52
C GLY A 122 -4.56 14.58 -4.30
N PHE A 123 -3.58 13.76 -3.92
CA PHE A 123 -3.43 12.40 -4.40
C PHE A 123 -2.80 11.52 -3.31
N GLY A 124 -2.96 10.21 -3.46
CA GLY A 124 -2.35 9.19 -2.60
C GLY A 124 -2.11 7.90 -3.37
N THR A 125 -1.65 6.89 -2.66
CA THR A 125 -1.55 5.52 -3.18
C THR A 125 -2.52 4.66 -2.39
N GLY A 126 -3.32 3.86 -3.08
CA GLY A 126 -4.09 2.79 -2.48
C GLY A 126 -3.32 1.49 -2.59
N ASP A 127 -3.08 0.83 -1.46
CA ASP A 127 -2.35 -0.46 -1.42
C ASP A 127 -3.08 -1.53 -2.25
N CYS A 128 -4.41 -1.56 -2.14
CA CYS A 128 -5.29 -2.47 -2.89
C CYS A 128 -6.63 -1.80 -3.19
N VAL A 129 -7.05 -1.87 -4.46
CA VAL A 129 -8.36 -1.39 -4.93
C VAL A 129 -9.07 -2.53 -5.64
N ILE A 130 -10.24 -2.91 -5.16
CA ILE A 130 -11.15 -3.84 -5.84
C ILE A 130 -12.29 -3.04 -6.45
N ILE A 131 -12.49 -3.19 -7.76
CA ILE A 131 -13.55 -2.53 -8.51
C ILE A 131 -14.53 -3.62 -8.95
N ALA A 132 -15.79 -3.48 -8.56
CA ALA A 132 -16.89 -4.35 -8.96
C ALA A 132 -18.12 -3.47 -9.20
N GLU A 133 -18.75 -3.60 -10.36
CA GLU A 133 -20.03 -2.98 -10.66
C GLU A 133 -21.14 -4.01 -10.37
N PRO A 134 -21.94 -3.80 -9.31
CA PRO A 134 -23.03 -4.72 -8.98
C PRO A 134 -24.22 -4.65 -9.96
#